data_AF-A0A923PYY7-F1
#
_entry.id   AF-A0A923PYY7-F1
#
_cell.length_a   1.000
_cell.length_b   1.000
_cell.length_c   1.000
_cell.angle_alpha   90.00
_cell.angle_beta   90.00
_cell.angle_gamma   90.00
#
_symmetry.space_group_name_H-M   'P 1'
#
loop_
_entity.id
_entity.type
_entity.pdbx_description
1 polymer ?
#
loop_
_entity_poly.entity_id
_entity_poly.type
_entity_poly.pdbx_seq_one_letter_code
_entity_poly.pdbx_strand_id
1 'polypeptide(L)'
;MNSKIGLRRLFWSLLLIAAGRAQAPVPPFDNSLVDGPVLVNSWGAPVYPADALREKIGGRTVIRLIVDERGAITAARVLKADDPRLGEAALAAVKTWKFSAAVDNEKKIVSCVDVPLNFNAEKGQKNWPSSYMTNMANHPRAAPVTGAEPKSTPSGEYPGVLSERRLAGAVEFSCRVDAAGRASAPRILGTTHADFVLPALAALAKWEFTPAKQGDLVIATELVGEVSFDAIAGNRAEVLAANGIAAPEGGAPGAWPQLVRAADAVWPHDLLMQGGSGEAVLEFTVEANGSVASLRVLSATQPAFGQAALAALATWRFRPALSNGQTIAVPLIKRVEFVAVPQSAAAAEAIKDPVAELVRAVRAGSIGAPKGLDEKLTPIFRVPPVYPAALKAAGGPKGEAVIEFVIARDGRARLPKIVSASHEEFGWAAATAVAQWVFKAPMREGQAVDVKVSIPVGFAPPES
;
A
#
# COMPACT_ATOMS: atom_id res chain seq x y z
N MET A 1 25.04 1.03 12.03
CA MET A 1 24.42 0.12 11.05
C MET A 1 23.63 -0.96 11.78
N ASN A 2 22.33 -0.73 11.89
CA ASN A 2 21.28 -1.71 12.22
C ASN A 2 19.99 -0.90 12.01
N SER A 3 19.50 -0.85 10.77
CA SER A 3 18.21 -0.23 10.49
C SER A 3 17.16 -1.13 11.15
N LYS A 4 16.66 -0.68 12.30
CA LYS A 4 15.59 -1.36 13.02
C LYS A 4 14.34 -1.12 12.21
N ILE A 5 13.87 -2.16 11.53
CA ILE A 5 12.48 -2.22 11.08
C ILE A 5 11.62 -1.94 12.32
N GLY A 6 10.98 -0.77 12.34
CA GLY A 6 9.98 -0.43 13.33
C GLY A 6 8.72 -1.22 13.02
N LEU A 7 8.76 -2.54 13.21
CA LEU A 7 7.56 -3.37 13.21
C LEU A 7 6.76 -2.96 14.45
N ARG A 8 6.01 -1.86 14.35
CA ARG A 8 5.00 -1.53 15.36
C ARG A 8 4.12 -2.75 15.44
N ARG A 9 3.97 -3.32 16.64
CA ARG A 9 2.96 -4.35 16.94
C ARG A 9 1.60 -3.76 16.60
N LEU A 10 1.19 -3.92 15.36
CA LEU A 10 -0.12 -3.53 14.87
C LEU A 10 -1.08 -4.58 15.41
N PHE A 11 -2.00 -4.12 16.25
CA PHE A 11 -3.16 -4.90 16.63
C PHE A 11 -3.89 -5.31 15.36
N TRP A 12 -4.09 -6.61 15.19
CA TRP A 12 -4.86 -7.18 14.09
C TRP A 12 -6.34 -6.88 14.36
N SER A 13 -6.83 -5.77 13.81
CA SER A 13 -8.25 -5.50 13.74
C SER A 13 -8.77 -6.07 12.42
N LEU A 14 -9.41 -7.23 12.48
CA LEU A 14 -10.23 -7.72 11.37
C LEU A 14 -11.42 -6.75 11.22
N LEU A 15 -11.34 -5.80 10.28
CA LEU A 15 -12.47 -4.92 10.01
C LEU A 15 -13.44 -5.65 9.07
N LEU A 16 -14.40 -6.37 9.65
CA LEU A 16 -15.61 -6.81 8.97
C LEU A 16 -16.46 -5.56 8.66
N ILE A 17 -16.50 -5.15 7.39
CA ILE A 17 -17.46 -4.14 6.95
C ILE A 17 -18.84 -4.81 6.90
N ALA A 18 -19.63 -4.62 7.95
CA ALA A 18 -21.05 -4.95 7.95
C ALA A 18 -21.81 -3.84 7.20
N ALA A 19 -21.99 -4.00 5.89
CA ALA A 19 -22.94 -3.20 5.13
C ALA A 19 -24.36 -3.76 5.36
N GLY A 20 -25.13 -3.14 6.24
CA GLY A 20 -26.56 -3.39 6.37
C GLY A 20 -27.28 -2.96 5.09
N ARG A 21 -27.72 -3.92 4.28
CA ARG A 21 -28.73 -3.69 3.23
C ARG A 21 -30.02 -4.39 3.62
N ALA A 22 -31.13 -3.66 3.50
CA ALA A 22 -32.47 -4.20 3.52
C ALA A 22 -32.58 -5.35 2.51
N GLN A 23 -33.14 -6.47 2.95
CA GLN A 23 -33.19 -7.71 2.19
C GLN A 23 -34.25 -7.61 1.09
N ALA A 24 -33.78 -7.47 -0.15
CA ALA A 24 -34.61 -7.65 -1.34
C ALA A 24 -35.06 -9.12 -1.45
N PRO A 25 -36.22 -9.41 -2.07
CA PRO A 25 -36.75 -10.76 -2.18
C PRO A 25 -35.74 -11.70 -2.85
N VAL A 26 -35.54 -12.87 -2.23
CA VAL A 26 -34.55 -13.89 -2.63
C VAL A 26 -34.91 -14.42 -4.03
N PRO A 27 -34.03 -14.33 -5.04
CA PRO A 27 -34.25 -14.97 -6.33
C PRO A 27 -34.22 -16.51 -6.18
N PRO A 28 -34.85 -17.27 -7.09
CA PRO A 28 -34.82 -18.73 -7.05
C PRO A 28 -33.37 -19.24 -7.11
N PHE A 29 -33.09 -20.29 -6.33
CA PHE A 29 -31.78 -20.89 -6.09
C PHE A 29 -30.82 -20.79 -7.29
N ASP A 30 -29.85 -19.90 -7.18
CA ASP A 30 -28.69 -19.85 -8.07
C ASP A 30 -27.81 -21.08 -7.80
N ASN A 31 -27.31 -21.72 -8.86
CA ASN A 31 -26.31 -22.79 -8.80
C ASN A 31 -24.90 -22.26 -8.44
N SER A 32 -24.81 -21.11 -7.78
CA SER A 32 -23.58 -20.49 -7.30
C SER A 32 -22.83 -21.45 -6.38
N LEU A 33 -21.52 -21.61 -6.61
CA LEU A 33 -20.66 -22.39 -5.71
C LEU A 33 -20.59 -21.66 -4.36
N VAL A 34 -21.15 -22.28 -3.32
CA VAL A 34 -21.10 -21.74 -1.96
C VAL A 34 -19.69 -21.94 -1.40
N ASP A 35 -19.11 -20.87 -0.85
CA ASP A 35 -17.84 -20.93 -0.13
C ASP A 35 -17.88 -21.99 0.97
N GLY A 36 -16.85 -22.82 1.02
CA GLY A 36 -16.88 -24.00 1.87
C GLY A 36 -15.55 -24.73 1.94
N PRO A 37 -15.31 -25.46 3.04
CA PRO A 37 -14.10 -26.24 3.21
C PRO A 37 -14.10 -27.46 2.26
N VAL A 38 -12.97 -28.16 2.22
CA VAL A 38 -12.91 -29.50 1.61
C VAL A 38 -13.95 -30.41 2.27
N LEU A 39 -14.80 -31.04 1.45
CA LEU A 39 -15.83 -31.97 1.92
C LEU A 39 -15.50 -33.39 1.51
N VAL A 40 -15.88 -34.37 2.33
CA VAL A 40 -15.71 -35.79 2.02
C VAL A 40 -16.95 -36.28 1.28
N ASN A 41 -16.79 -36.69 0.03
CA ASN A 41 -17.88 -37.22 -0.80
C ASN A 41 -18.05 -38.73 -0.60
N SER A 42 -16.94 -39.45 -0.43
CA SER A 42 -16.93 -40.88 -0.21
C SER A 42 -15.72 -41.26 0.64
N TRP A 43 -15.94 -42.16 1.61
CA TRP A 43 -14.90 -42.56 2.56
C TRP A 43 -15.00 -44.06 2.85
N GLY A 44 -13.87 -44.64 3.23
CA GLY A 44 -13.74 -46.02 3.70
C GLY A 44 -13.06 -46.07 5.06
N ALA A 45 -13.53 -46.96 5.94
CA ALA A 45 -12.96 -47.10 7.28
C ALA A 45 -11.51 -47.57 7.22
N PRO A 46 -10.62 -47.06 8.11
CA PRO A 46 -9.28 -47.60 8.23
C PRO A 46 -9.30 -49.03 8.75
N VAL A 47 -8.40 -49.85 8.23
CA VAL A 47 -8.21 -51.22 8.70
C VAL A 47 -7.44 -51.17 10.00
N TYR A 48 -8.02 -51.69 11.08
CA TYR A 48 -7.34 -51.73 12.38
C TYR A 48 -6.13 -52.70 12.32
N PRO A 49 -4.90 -52.27 12.64
CA PRO A 49 -3.75 -53.16 12.69
C PRO A 49 -3.96 -54.31 13.69
N ALA A 50 -3.77 -55.56 13.25
CA ALA A 50 -4.12 -56.73 14.04
C ALA A 50 -3.27 -56.88 15.32
N ASP A 51 -2.02 -56.45 15.26
CA ASP A 51 -1.09 -56.41 16.38
C ASP A 51 -1.47 -55.31 17.39
N ALA A 52 -1.75 -54.09 16.93
CA ALA A 52 -2.23 -53.01 17.80
C ALA A 52 -3.54 -53.37 18.50
N LEU A 53 -4.47 -54.05 17.80
CA LEU A 53 -5.73 -54.50 18.40
C LEU A 53 -5.51 -55.59 19.46
N ARG A 54 -4.61 -56.55 19.21
CA ARG A 54 -4.25 -57.60 20.18
C ARG A 54 -3.64 -57.01 21.45
N GLU A 55 -2.86 -55.95 21.29
CA GLU A 55 -2.23 -55.19 22.37
C GLU A 55 -3.20 -54.17 23.02
N LYS A 56 -4.45 -54.08 22.55
CA LYS A 56 -5.48 -53.11 23.00
C LYS A 56 -5.06 -51.65 22.89
N ILE A 57 -4.25 -51.32 21.88
CA ILE A 57 -3.73 -49.98 21.65
C ILE A 57 -4.71 -49.21 20.78
N GLY A 58 -5.38 -48.22 21.38
CA GLY A 58 -6.16 -47.20 20.68
C GLY A 58 -5.48 -45.84 20.74
N GLY A 59 -6.05 -44.85 20.07
CA GLY A 59 -5.49 -43.51 20.08
C GLY A 59 -5.99 -42.63 18.94
N ARG A 60 -5.59 -41.36 19.01
CA ARG A 60 -5.89 -40.36 18.01
C ARG A 60 -4.81 -40.34 16.94
N THR A 61 -5.27 -40.21 15.70
CA THR A 61 -4.43 -39.94 14.55
C THR A 61 -4.95 -38.72 13.82
N VAL A 62 -4.05 -37.98 13.18
CA VAL A 62 -4.34 -36.83 12.35
C VAL A 62 -3.54 -36.99 11.07
N ILE A 63 -4.25 -37.08 9.95
CA ILE A 63 -3.65 -37.17 8.62
C ILE A 63 -3.72 -35.79 7.97
N ARG A 64 -2.58 -35.26 7.55
CA ARG A 64 -2.51 -34.02 6.78
C ARG A 64 -2.51 -34.35 5.31
N LEU A 65 -3.34 -33.65 4.55
CA LEU A 65 -3.44 -33.85 3.10
C LEU A 65 -3.69 -32.54 2.35
N ILE A 66 -3.25 -32.50 1.10
CA ILE A 66 -3.50 -31.39 0.16
C ILE A 66 -4.50 -31.89 -0.87
N VAL A 67 -5.65 -31.21 -0.97
CA VAL A 67 -6.69 -31.44 -1.98
C VAL A 67 -6.63 -30.36 -3.03
N ASP A 68 -6.60 -30.74 -4.31
CA ASP A 68 -6.62 -29.79 -5.43
C ASP A 68 -8.03 -29.28 -5.76
N GLU A 69 -8.10 -28.41 -6.77
CA GLU A 69 -9.35 -27.78 -7.26
C GLU A 69 -10.37 -28.78 -7.84
N ARG A 70 -9.95 -30.02 -8.10
CA ARG A 70 -10.82 -31.11 -8.59
C ARG A 70 -11.27 -32.03 -7.48
N GLY A 71 -10.78 -31.84 -6.24
CA GLY A 71 -11.05 -32.74 -5.12
C GLY A 71 -10.10 -33.93 -5.03
N ALA A 72 -9.00 -33.94 -5.80
CA ALA A 72 -8.01 -35.01 -5.77
C ALA A 72 -6.94 -34.74 -4.71
N ILE A 73 -6.46 -35.80 -4.05
CA ILE A 73 -5.38 -35.73 -3.06
C ILE A 73 -4.04 -35.67 -3.81
N THR A 74 -3.30 -34.59 -3.64
CA THR A 74 -1.98 -34.40 -4.28
C THR A 74 -0.81 -34.72 -3.34
N ALA A 75 -1.02 -34.60 -2.03
CA ALA A 75 -0.08 -35.01 -1.00
C ALA A 75 -0.83 -35.48 0.24
N ALA A 76 -0.30 -36.48 0.95
CA ALA A 76 -0.83 -36.94 2.23
C ALA A 76 0.26 -37.55 3.11
N ARG A 77 0.24 -37.25 4.41
CA ARG A 77 1.14 -37.83 5.41
C ARG A 77 0.49 -37.91 6.79
N VAL A 78 1.06 -38.74 7.65
CA VAL A 78 0.74 -38.69 9.09
C VAL A 78 1.26 -37.37 9.67
N LEU A 79 0.38 -36.55 10.23
CA LEU A 79 0.76 -35.33 10.96
C LEU A 79 1.06 -35.65 12.42
N LYS A 80 0.18 -36.44 13.05
CA LYS A 80 0.30 -36.89 14.43
C LYS A 80 -0.39 -38.24 14.58
N ALA A 81 0.20 -39.15 15.34
CA ALA A 81 -0.43 -40.40 15.74
C ALA A 81 0.06 -40.80 17.12
N ASP A 82 -0.84 -41.25 17.99
CA ASP A 82 -0.47 -41.75 19.32
C ASP A 82 0.28 -43.10 19.22
N ASP A 83 -0.02 -43.92 18.20
CA ASP A 83 0.76 -45.10 17.81
C ASP A 83 1.04 -45.07 16.28
N PRO A 84 2.29 -45.26 15.83
CA PRO A 84 2.65 -45.21 14.40
C PRO A 84 1.86 -46.17 13.51
N ARG A 85 1.51 -47.36 13.99
CA ARG A 85 0.76 -48.37 13.21
C ARG A 85 -0.65 -47.90 12.91
N LEU A 86 -1.27 -47.22 13.87
CA LEU A 86 -2.59 -46.58 13.67
C LEU A 86 -2.49 -45.44 12.65
N GLY A 87 -1.39 -44.67 12.68
CA GLY A 87 -1.11 -43.61 11.71
C GLY A 87 -1.02 -44.13 10.27
N GLU A 88 -0.26 -45.21 10.04
CA GLU A 88 -0.13 -45.83 8.72
C GLU A 88 -1.46 -46.41 8.22
N ALA A 89 -2.24 -47.06 9.09
CA ALA A 89 -3.57 -47.55 8.76
C ALA A 89 -4.53 -46.41 8.38
N ALA A 90 -4.50 -45.30 9.13
CA ALA A 90 -5.27 -44.11 8.83
C ALA A 90 -4.86 -43.48 7.49
N LEU A 91 -3.57 -43.34 7.22
CA LEU A 91 -3.05 -42.78 5.98
C LEU A 91 -3.46 -43.64 4.77
N ALA A 92 -3.34 -44.97 4.87
CA ALA A 92 -3.75 -45.90 3.83
C ALA A 92 -5.24 -45.76 3.49
N ALA A 93 -6.08 -45.59 4.52
CA ALA A 93 -7.52 -45.41 4.34
C ALA A 93 -7.85 -44.08 3.66
N VAL A 94 -7.32 -42.97 4.18
CA VAL A 94 -7.62 -41.62 3.69
C VAL A 94 -7.22 -41.44 2.23
N LYS A 95 -6.14 -42.10 1.78
CA LYS A 95 -5.71 -42.09 0.36
C LYS A 95 -6.77 -42.67 -0.60
N THR A 96 -7.72 -43.45 -0.11
CA THR A 96 -8.82 -44.02 -0.92
C THR A 96 -10.08 -43.14 -0.94
N TRP A 97 -10.13 -42.11 -0.11
CA TRP A 97 -11.31 -41.25 0.01
C TRP A 97 -11.44 -40.30 -1.18
N LYS A 98 -12.67 -39.87 -1.47
CA LYS A 98 -12.97 -38.86 -2.49
C LYS A 98 -13.44 -37.58 -1.83
N PHE A 99 -12.89 -36.46 -2.28
CA PHE A 99 -13.19 -35.14 -1.73
C PHE A 99 -13.83 -34.24 -2.78
N SER A 100 -14.53 -33.21 -2.31
CA SER A 100 -14.79 -31.98 -3.06
C SER A 100 -13.75 -30.94 -2.68
N ALA A 101 -13.29 -30.16 -3.64
CA ALA A 101 -12.37 -29.06 -3.40
C ALA A 101 -12.97 -28.03 -2.44
N ALA A 102 -12.11 -27.28 -1.74
CA ALA A 102 -12.55 -26.08 -1.04
C ALA A 102 -12.99 -25.03 -2.06
N VAL A 103 -13.95 -24.19 -1.68
CA VAL A 103 -14.45 -23.07 -2.47
C VAL A 103 -14.22 -21.80 -1.67
N ASP A 104 -13.57 -20.82 -2.29
CA ASP A 104 -13.38 -19.46 -1.75
C ASP A 104 -13.69 -18.45 -2.85
N ASN A 105 -14.53 -17.46 -2.54
CA ASN A 105 -15.05 -16.50 -3.50
C ASN A 105 -15.60 -17.18 -4.77
N GLU A 106 -16.41 -18.21 -4.58
CA GLU A 106 -17.06 -19.02 -5.65
C GLU A 106 -16.06 -19.73 -6.59
N LYS A 107 -14.78 -19.80 -6.22
CA LYS A 107 -13.73 -20.49 -6.99
C LYS A 107 -13.24 -21.70 -6.21
N LYS A 108 -13.11 -22.84 -6.91
CA LYS A 108 -12.44 -24.01 -6.34
C LYS A 108 -10.96 -23.69 -6.15
N ILE A 109 -10.44 -23.97 -4.96
CA ILE A 109 -9.06 -23.71 -4.58
C ILE A 109 -8.39 -24.97 -4.05
N VAL A 110 -7.06 -25.02 -4.19
CA VAL A 110 -6.22 -26.01 -3.51
C VAL A 110 -6.22 -25.72 -2.01
N SER A 111 -6.35 -26.74 -1.17
CA SER A 111 -6.42 -26.57 0.29
C SER A 111 -5.70 -27.68 1.05
N CYS A 112 -4.99 -27.33 2.12
CA CYS A 112 -4.40 -28.29 3.04
C CYS A 112 -5.34 -28.52 4.22
N VAL A 113 -5.71 -29.77 4.48
CA VAL A 113 -6.61 -30.13 5.56
C VAL A 113 -6.03 -31.22 6.46
N ASP A 114 -6.44 -31.19 7.71
CA ASP A 114 -6.10 -32.16 8.74
C ASP A 114 -7.34 -33.02 9.02
N VAL A 115 -7.24 -34.34 8.83
CA VAL A 115 -8.31 -35.33 9.03
C VAL A 115 -8.09 -36.07 10.35
N PRO A 116 -8.92 -35.83 11.37
CA PRO A 116 -8.82 -36.54 12.64
C PRO A 116 -9.52 -37.89 12.56
N LEU A 117 -8.82 -38.94 13.00
CA LEU A 117 -9.31 -40.32 13.05
C LEU A 117 -9.00 -40.87 14.44
N ASN A 118 -10.03 -41.30 15.18
CA ASN A 118 -9.89 -41.83 16.54
C ASN A 118 -10.09 -43.34 16.56
N PHE A 119 -9.08 -44.12 16.92
CA PHE A 119 -9.14 -45.58 17.04
C PHE A 119 -9.51 -45.97 18.47
N ASN A 120 -10.61 -46.71 18.62
CA ASN A 120 -11.02 -47.28 19.91
C ASN A 120 -10.69 -48.78 19.93
N ALA A 121 -9.81 -49.19 20.84
CA ALA A 121 -9.36 -50.58 20.96
C ALA A 121 -10.45 -51.56 21.40
N GLU A 122 -11.42 -51.12 22.22
CA GLU A 122 -12.53 -51.96 22.66
C GLU A 122 -13.49 -52.27 21.51
N LYS A 123 -13.69 -51.28 20.63
CA LYS A 123 -14.58 -51.41 19.47
C LYS A 123 -13.89 -52.01 18.25
N GLY A 124 -12.56 -51.92 18.16
CA GLY A 124 -11.78 -52.40 17.01
C GLY A 124 -12.33 -51.86 15.69
N GLN A 125 -12.56 -52.74 14.70
CA GLN A 125 -13.11 -52.33 13.40
C GLN A 125 -14.54 -51.77 13.49
N LYS A 126 -15.34 -52.15 14.50
CA LYS A 126 -16.72 -51.67 14.70
C LYS A 126 -16.79 -50.20 15.13
N ASN A 127 -15.64 -49.58 15.44
CA ASN A 127 -15.54 -48.16 15.78
C ASN A 127 -15.90 -47.22 14.63
N TRP A 128 -15.98 -47.73 13.40
CA TRP A 128 -16.19 -46.96 12.17
C TRP A 128 -17.52 -47.31 11.50
N PRO A 129 -18.67 -46.98 12.11
CA PRO A 129 -19.97 -47.17 11.44
C PRO A 129 -20.08 -46.26 10.21
N SER A 130 -21.03 -46.55 9.31
CA SER A 130 -21.30 -45.71 8.13
C SER A 130 -21.63 -44.25 8.49
N SER A 131 -22.18 -44.02 9.68
CA SER A 131 -22.48 -42.69 10.23
C SER A 131 -21.28 -41.97 10.87
N TYR A 132 -20.06 -42.54 10.85
CA TYR A 132 -18.91 -41.92 11.50
C TYR A 132 -18.66 -40.48 11.02
N MET A 133 -18.83 -40.24 9.72
CA MET A 133 -18.68 -38.94 9.06
C MET A 133 -19.93 -38.06 9.14
N THR A 134 -20.96 -38.40 9.93
CA THR A 134 -22.04 -37.44 10.23
C THR A 134 -21.70 -36.58 11.45
N ASN A 135 -20.70 -36.98 12.24
CA ASN A 135 -20.19 -36.16 13.33
C ASN A 135 -19.17 -35.16 12.80
N MET A 136 -19.52 -33.87 12.85
CA MET A 136 -18.70 -32.76 12.38
C MET A 136 -17.29 -32.72 13.00
N ALA A 137 -17.10 -33.30 14.19
CA ALA A 137 -15.79 -33.40 14.82
C ALA A 137 -14.78 -34.26 14.04
N ASN A 138 -15.28 -35.19 13.22
CA ASN A 138 -14.52 -36.16 12.42
C ASN A 138 -14.24 -35.67 10.99
N HIS A 139 -14.79 -34.52 10.59
CA HIS A 139 -14.56 -33.98 9.25
C HIS A 139 -13.14 -33.42 9.10
N PRO A 140 -12.61 -33.37 7.87
CA PRO A 140 -11.43 -32.61 7.55
C PRO A 140 -11.59 -31.16 8.00
N ARG A 141 -10.52 -30.59 8.57
CA ARG A 141 -10.47 -29.17 8.94
C ARG A 141 -9.35 -28.49 8.17
N ALA A 142 -9.56 -27.24 7.76
CA ALA A 142 -8.48 -26.45 7.19
C ALA A 142 -7.29 -26.42 8.17
N ALA A 143 -6.11 -26.78 7.66
CA ALA A 143 -4.89 -26.70 8.44
C ALA A 143 -4.61 -25.22 8.81
N PRO A 144 -3.95 -24.95 9.95
CA PRO A 144 -3.63 -23.59 10.36
C PRO A 144 -2.84 -22.84 9.28
N VAL A 145 -3.15 -21.55 9.11
CA VAL A 145 -2.42 -20.64 8.23
C VAL A 145 -1.32 -19.95 9.02
N THR A 146 -0.12 -19.94 8.46
CA THR A 146 1.02 -19.15 8.89
C THR A 146 1.26 -18.06 7.86
N GLY A 147 1.44 -16.81 8.31
CA GLY A 147 1.66 -15.67 7.44
C GLY A 147 3.04 -15.70 6.77
N ALA A 148 3.21 -14.91 5.72
CA ALA A 148 4.53 -14.70 5.15
C ALA A 148 5.40 -13.90 6.12
N GLU A 149 6.67 -14.30 6.27
CA GLU A 149 7.63 -13.64 7.16
C GLU A 149 8.77 -13.03 6.36
N PRO A 150 9.23 -11.81 6.67
CA PRO A 150 10.39 -11.21 6.02
C PRO A 150 11.63 -12.10 6.15
N LYS A 151 12.27 -12.43 5.03
CA LYS A 151 13.53 -13.17 5.00
C LYS A 151 14.71 -12.24 4.68
N SER A 152 14.54 -11.38 3.68
CA SER A 152 15.52 -10.36 3.31
C SER A 152 14.79 -9.12 2.82
N THR A 153 15.01 -8.00 3.48
CA THR A 153 14.33 -6.73 3.18
C THR A 153 15.34 -5.60 3.11
N PRO A 154 16.19 -5.55 2.06
CA PRO A 154 17.14 -4.45 1.89
C PRO A 154 16.40 -3.10 1.84
N SER A 155 16.96 -2.10 2.51
CA SER A 155 16.43 -0.74 2.50
C SER A 155 16.51 -0.13 1.10
N GLY A 156 15.59 0.79 0.80
CA GLY A 156 15.67 1.59 -0.42
C GLY A 156 16.77 2.64 -0.34
N GLU A 157 17.26 3.05 -1.51
CA GLU A 157 18.19 4.18 -1.61
C GLU A 157 17.47 5.47 -1.21
N TYR A 158 18.07 6.26 -0.32
CA TYR A 158 17.50 7.53 0.08
C TYR A 158 17.48 8.52 -1.11
N PRO A 159 16.35 9.17 -1.43
CA PRO A 159 16.29 10.09 -2.56
C PRO A 159 17.23 11.30 -2.34
N GLY A 160 18.21 11.46 -3.23
CA GLY A 160 19.20 12.55 -3.15
C GLY A 160 18.57 13.93 -2.99
N VAL A 161 17.47 14.19 -3.70
CA VAL A 161 16.70 15.45 -3.68
C VAL A 161 16.11 15.82 -2.31
N LEU A 162 16.00 14.86 -1.38
CA LEU A 162 15.50 15.11 -0.02
C LEU A 162 16.62 15.26 1.01
N SER A 163 17.88 15.05 0.63
CA SER A 163 19.01 14.96 1.56
C SER A 163 19.20 16.25 2.34
N GLU A 164 19.17 17.39 1.64
CA GLU A 164 19.31 18.71 2.25
C GLU A 164 18.13 19.03 3.17
N ARG A 165 16.94 18.49 2.87
CA ARG A 165 15.70 18.67 3.64
C ARG A 165 15.59 17.75 4.85
N ARG A 166 16.45 16.74 4.98
CA ARG A 166 16.53 15.80 6.12
C ARG A 166 15.18 15.15 6.47
N LEU A 167 14.33 14.89 5.48
CA LEU A 167 13.01 14.32 5.71
C LEU A 167 13.13 12.81 5.98
N ALA A 168 12.50 12.32 7.05
CA ALA A 168 12.27 10.90 7.21
C ALA A 168 11.16 10.44 6.24
N GLY A 169 11.33 9.25 5.68
CA GLY A 169 10.42 8.67 4.72
C GLY A 169 9.71 7.44 5.26
N ALA A 170 8.44 7.28 4.88
CA ALA A 170 7.75 5.99 4.96
C ALA A 170 6.87 5.84 3.72
N VAL A 171 6.81 4.62 3.20
CA VAL A 171 5.91 4.20 2.12
C VAL A 171 5.18 2.96 2.58
N GLU A 172 3.89 3.11 2.84
CA GLU A 172 2.99 2.00 3.13
C GLU A 172 2.56 1.36 1.83
N PHE A 173 2.62 0.03 1.77
CA PHE A 173 2.28 -0.73 0.57
C PHE A 173 1.47 -1.97 0.91
N SER A 174 0.73 -2.46 -0.08
CA SER A 174 0.31 -3.86 -0.14
C SER A 174 1.01 -4.56 -1.29
N CYS A 175 1.33 -5.84 -1.15
CA CYS A 175 1.84 -6.66 -2.23
C CYS A 175 1.41 -8.12 -2.07
N ARG A 176 1.47 -8.86 -3.18
CA ARG A 176 1.29 -10.31 -3.16
C ARG A 176 2.64 -10.98 -2.98
N VAL A 177 2.79 -11.76 -1.92
CA VAL A 177 3.91 -12.69 -1.76
C VAL A 177 3.52 -14.01 -2.40
N ASP A 178 4.26 -14.42 -3.44
CA ASP A 178 4.00 -15.67 -4.14
C ASP A 178 4.58 -16.90 -3.41
N ALA A 179 4.39 -18.09 -3.99
CA ALA A 179 4.90 -19.33 -3.42
C ALA A 179 6.45 -19.45 -3.42
N ALA A 180 7.13 -18.61 -4.19
CA ALA A 180 8.59 -18.49 -4.16
C ALA A 180 9.07 -17.49 -3.09
N GLY A 181 8.15 -16.83 -2.38
CA GLY A 181 8.48 -15.82 -1.39
C GLY A 181 8.87 -14.47 -2.01
N ARG A 182 8.48 -14.21 -3.27
CA ARG A 182 8.76 -12.94 -3.96
C ARG A 182 7.56 -12.01 -3.86
N ALA A 183 7.83 -10.74 -3.57
CA ALA A 183 6.82 -9.69 -3.63
C ALA A 183 6.50 -9.33 -5.10
N SER A 184 5.21 -9.24 -5.39
CA SER A 184 4.68 -8.89 -6.71
C SER A 184 3.45 -7.99 -6.58
N ALA A 185 3.05 -7.37 -7.69
CA ALA A 185 1.87 -6.48 -7.78
C ALA A 185 1.79 -5.43 -6.65
N PRO A 186 2.87 -4.64 -6.40
CA PRO A 186 2.87 -3.68 -5.31
C PRO A 186 1.84 -2.56 -5.57
N ARG A 187 1.12 -2.19 -4.51
CA ARG A 187 0.23 -1.03 -4.47
C ARG A 187 0.66 -0.13 -3.34
N ILE A 188 0.80 1.17 -3.60
CA ILE A 188 1.13 2.13 -2.56
C ILE A 188 -0.16 2.59 -1.89
N LEU A 189 -0.22 2.38 -0.57
CA LEU A 189 -1.36 2.76 0.27
C LEU A 189 -1.20 4.19 0.81
N GLY A 190 0.04 4.60 1.06
CA GLY A 190 0.36 5.92 1.59
C GLY A 190 1.85 6.22 1.57
N THR A 191 2.20 7.51 1.64
CA THR A 191 3.60 7.93 1.80
C THR A 191 3.70 9.27 2.51
N THR A 192 4.83 9.50 3.16
CA THR A 192 5.19 10.79 3.77
C THR A 192 5.68 11.82 2.75
N HIS A 193 6.24 11.38 1.62
CA HIS A 193 6.64 12.22 0.49
C HIS A 193 6.66 11.40 -0.80
N ALA A 194 6.13 11.95 -1.90
CA ALA A 194 6.08 11.25 -3.19
C ALA A 194 7.47 10.82 -3.70
N ASP A 195 8.55 11.48 -3.27
CA ASP A 195 9.91 11.09 -3.65
C ASP A 195 10.37 9.74 -3.11
N PHE A 196 9.78 9.24 -2.03
CA PHE A 196 10.10 7.91 -1.49
C PHE A 196 9.46 6.77 -2.28
N VAL A 197 8.45 7.03 -3.11
CA VAL A 197 7.67 5.98 -3.80
C VAL A 197 8.54 5.13 -4.72
N LEU A 198 9.30 5.74 -5.65
CA LEU A 198 10.13 4.96 -6.59
C LEU A 198 11.24 4.17 -5.88
N PRO A 199 12.00 4.74 -4.92
CA PRO A 199 12.97 3.96 -4.16
C PRO A 199 12.34 2.83 -3.33
N ALA A 200 11.12 3.02 -2.81
CA ALA A 200 10.41 1.97 -2.09
C ALA A 200 10.01 0.81 -3.00
N LEU A 201 9.51 1.10 -4.20
CA LEU A 201 9.21 0.08 -5.21
C LEU A 201 10.48 -0.68 -5.64
N ALA A 202 11.58 0.05 -5.84
CA ALA A 202 12.87 -0.56 -6.17
C ALA A 202 13.43 -1.44 -5.03
N ALA A 203 13.22 -1.04 -3.77
CA ALA A 203 13.55 -1.87 -2.61
C ALA A 203 12.68 -3.12 -2.56
N LEU A 204 11.36 -2.97 -2.66
CA LEU A 204 10.39 -4.05 -2.58
C LEU A 204 10.61 -5.12 -3.66
N ALA A 205 11.03 -4.72 -4.86
CA ALA A 205 11.40 -5.66 -5.93
C ALA A 205 12.57 -6.59 -5.56
N LYS A 206 13.41 -6.20 -4.59
CA LYS A 206 14.56 -6.96 -4.07
C LYS A 206 14.21 -7.75 -2.80
N TRP A 207 13.01 -7.60 -2.24
CA TRP A 207 12.62 -8.26 -1.00
C TRP A 207 12.31 -9.75 -1.22
N GLU A 208 12.62 -10.53 -0.20
CA GLU A 208 12.36 -11.95 -0.11
C GLU A 208 11.66 -12.28 1.21
N PHE A 209 10.74 -13.23 1.12
CA PHE A 209 9.93 -13.69 2.23
C PHE A 209 10.01 -15.20 2.36
N THR A 210 9.85 -15.70 3.58
CA THR A 210 9.32 -17.05 3.77
C THR A 210 7.84 -16.99 3.40
N PRO A 211 7.37 -17.75 2.40
CA PRO A 211 5.99 -17.65 1.93
C PRO A 211 5.01 -18.17 2.98
N ALA A 212 3.78 -17.68 2.92
CA ALA A 212 2.71 -18.16 3.77
C ALA A 212 2.42 -19.65 3.50
N LYS A 213 2.00 -20.37 4.54
CA LYS A 213 1.59 -21.77 4.41
C LYS A 213 0.27 -22.03 5.10
N GLN A 214 -0.60 -22.79 4.45
CA GLN A 214 -1.71 -23.49 5.09
C GLN A 214 -1.23 -24.91 5.36
N GLY A 215 -0.83 -25.22 6.59
CA GLY A 215 -0.16 -26.48 6.91
C GLY A 215 1.10 -26.68 6.05
N ASP A 216 1.06 -27.65 5.12
CA ASP A 216 2.19 -27.97 4.23
C ASP A 216 2.03 -27.35 2.84
N LEU A 217 0.86 -26.79 2.52
CA LEU A 217 0.59 -26.10 1.27
C LEU A 217 1.16 -24.68 1.35
N VAL A 218 2.08 -24.35 0.45
CA VAL A 218 2.52 -22.97 0.25
C VAL A 218 1.42 -22.20 -0.47
N ILE A 219 1.00 -21.08 0.11
CA ILE A 219 -0.06 -20.23 -0.44
C ILE A 219 0.48 -18.83 -0.71
N ALA A 220 -0.02 -18.21 -1.77
CA ALA A 220 0.22 -16.79 -1.98
C ALA A 220 -0.64 -15.98 -1.00
N THR A 221 -0.08 -14.91 -0.44
CA THR A 221 -0.78 -14.04 0.50
C THR A 221 -0.64 -12.59 0.07
N GLU A 222 -1.70 -11.81 0.29
CA GLU A 222 -1.55 -10.36 0.35
C GLU A 222 -0.86 -10.01 1.67
N LEU A 223 0.08 -9.07 1.60
CA LEU A 223 0.82 -8.55 2.74
C LEU A 223 0.77 -7.03 2.68
N VAL A 224 0.55 -6.41 3.85
CA VAL A 224 0.70 -4.97 4.03
C VAL A 224 1.99 -4.73 4.81
N GLY A 225 2.80 -3.78 4.33
CA GLY A 225 4.08 -3.46 4.93
C GLY A 225 4.42 -1.98 4.77
N GLU A 226 5.56 -1.61 5.34
CA GLU A 226 6.12 -0.27 5.24
C GLU A 226 7.59 -0.36 4.80
N VAL A 227 7.97 0.44 3.81
CA VAL A 227 9.37 0.75 3.54
C VAL A 227 9.70 2.06 4.23
N SER A 228 10.53 2.01 5.26
CA SER A 228 10.99 3.19 5.99
C SER A 228 12.33 3.69 5.44
N PHE A 229 12.48 5.01 5.39
CA PHE A 229 13.72 5.70 5.06
C PHE A 229 14.09 6.56 6.26
N ASP A 230 15.11 6.14 6.99
CA ASP A 230 15.60 6.91 8.13
C ASP A 230 16.07 8.29 7.62
N ALA A 231 15.72 9.36 8.36
CA ALA A 231 16.27 10.67 8.06
C ALA A 231 17.80 10.62 8.18
N ILE A 232 18.49 11.33 7.29
CA ILE A 232 19.90 11.67 7.50
C ILE A 232 19.97 12.39 8.85
N ALA A 233 20.83 11.91 9.75
CA ALA A 233 20.89 12.29 11.17
C ALA A 233 20.53 13.78 11.41
N GLY A 234 19.36 14.02 12.01
CA GLY A 234 18.92 15.38 12.35
C GLY A 234 17.78 15.40 13.35
N ASN A 235 17.80 16.37 14.26
CA ASN A 235 16.72 16.58 15.23
C ASN A 235 15.57 17.40 14.61
N ARG A 236 14.43 17.52 15.31
CA ARG A 236 13.25 18.23 14.80
C ARG A 236 13.56 19.68 14.37
N ALA A 237 14.41 20.38 15.10
CA ALA A 237 14.76 21.77 14.79
C ALA A 237 15.51 21.88 13.47
N GLU A 238 16.48 20.99 13.24
CA GLU A 238 17.22 20.93 11.98
C GLU A 238 16.32 20.59 10.80
N VAL A 239 15.35 19.67 10.97
CA VAL A 239 14.39 19.35 9.90
C VAL A 239 13.51 20.56 9.59
N LEU A 240 12.99 21.28 10.59
CA LEU A 240 12.19 22.48 10.34
C LEU A 240 13.01 23.55 9.62
N ALA A 241 14.23 23.85 10.09
CA ALA A 241 15.11 24.84 9.50
C ALA A 241 15.51 24.49 8.05
N ALA A 242 15.88 23.23 7.80
CA ALA A 242 16.19 22.71 6.46
C ALA A 242 15.01 22.77 5.48
N ASN A 243 13.79 22.86 6.00
CA ASN A 243 12.59 23.07 5.22
C ASN A 243 12.10 24.53 5.31
N GLY A 244 12.93 25.50 5.67
CA GLY A 244 12.56 26.92 5.69
C GLY A 244 11.43 27.27 6.66
N ILE A 245 11.26 26.50 7.74
CA ILE A 245 10.23 26.70 8.76
C ILE A 245 10.85 27.38 9.97
N ALA A 246 10.22 28.45 10.44
CA ALA A 246 10.70 29.29 11.53
C ALA A 246 9.53 29.83 12.38
N ALA A 247 9.84 30.47 13.50
CA ALA A 247 8.86 31.26 14.25
C ALA A 247 8.43 32.52 13.48
N PRO A 248 7.21 33.06 13.68
CA PRO A 248 6.77 34.30 13.04
C PRO A 248 7.69 35.51 13.25
N GLU A 249 8.27 35.63 14.44
CA GLU A 249 9.27 36.64 14.81
C GLU A 249 10.66 36.42 14.18
N GLY A 250 10.84 35.30 13.47
CA GLY A 250 12.10 34.85 12.91
C GLY A 250 12.87 33.91 13.86
N GLY A 251 13.71 33.06 13.27
CA GLY A 251 14.54 32.11 14.03
C GLY A 251 13.79 30.85 14.50
N ALA A 252 14.30 30.25 15.56
CA ALA A 252 13.86 28.96 16.09
C ALA A 252 12.49 29.07 16.80
N PRO A 253 11.48 28.25 16.45
CA PRO A 253 10.23 28.21 17.22
C PRO A 253 10.45 27.70 18.65
N GLY A 254 9.70 28.28 19.60
CA GLY A 254 9.72 27.87 21.01
C GLY A 254 9.23 26.43 21.25
N ALA A 255 8.61 25.80 20.25
CA ALA A 255 8.16 24.42 20.30
C ALA A 255 8.34 23.76 18.92
N TRP A 256 8.72 22.47 18.93
CA TRP A 256 9.20 21.76 17.74
C TRP A 256 8.22 20.66 17.29
N PRO A 257 7.20 20.98 16.47
CA PRO A 257 6.40 19.95 15.84
C PRO A 257 7.27 19.14 14.88
N GLN A 258 6.95 17.86 14.69
CA GLN A 258 7.67 16.99 13.76
C GLN A 258 6.92 16.95 12.44
N LEU A 259 7.55 17.38 11.35
CA LEU A 259 7.01 17.23 10.00
C LEU A 259 6.89 15.73 9.66
N VAL A 260 5.68 15.27 9.34
CA VAL A 260 5.38 13.85 9.04
C VAL A 260 5.06 13.65 7.58
N ARG A 261 4.28 14.54 6.97
CA ARG A 261 3.92 14.47 5.56
C ARG A 261 4.10 15.84 4.93
N ALA A 262 4.79 15.87 3.81
CA ALA A 262 5.01 17.07 3.02
C ALA A 262 4.74 16.78 1.54
N ALA A 263 4.19 17.79 0.87
CA ALA A 263 4.18 17.89 -0.59
C ALA A 263 4.93 19.18 -0.97
N ASP A 264 5.61 19.15 -2.11
CA ASP A 264 6.32 20.32 -2.60
C ASP A 264 5.39 21.30 -3.30
N ALA A 265 5.74 22.59 -3.22
CA ALA A 265 5.06 23.62 -3.96
C ALA A 265 5.21 23.35 -5.46
N VAL A 266 4.07 23.29 -6.16
CA VAL A 266 4.08 23.16 -7.60
C VAL A 266 4.73 24.40 -8.19
N TRP A 267 5.72 24.20 -9.05
CA TRP A 267 6.26 25.32 -9.79
C TRP A 267 5.21 25.88 -10.77
N PRO A 268 4.83 27.17 -10.71
CA PRO A 268 3.92 27.77 -11.67
C PRO A 268 4.41 27.63 -13.12
N HIS A 269 3.73 26.81 -13.92
CA HIS A 269 4.21 26.37 -15.23
C HIS A 269 4.67 27.53 -16.13
N ASP A 270 3.89 28.60 -16.26
CA ASP A 270 4.23 29.68 -17.19
C ASP A 270 5.47 30.48 -16.74
N LEU A 271 5.67 30.66 -15.44
CA LEU A 271 6.89 31.26 -14.88
C LEU A 271 8.09 30.33 -15.06
N LEU A 272 7.91 29.01 -14.90
CA LEU A 272 8.95 28.02 -15.18
C LEU A 272 9.44 28.13 -16.62
N MET A 273 8.49 28.18 -17.56
CA MET A 273 8.77 28.21 -18.99
C MET A 273 9.45 29.50 -19.42
N GLN A 274 9.26 30.59 -18.68
CA GLN A 274 9.98 31.86 -18.85
C GLN A 274 11.34 31.88 -18.13
N GLY A 275 11.67 30.85 -17.34
CA GLY A 275 12.88 30.79 -16.52
C GLY A 275 12.88 31.80 -15.36
N GLY A 276 11.69 32.17 -14.89
CA GLY A 276 11.56 33.03 -13.71
C GLY A 276 12.07 32.33 -12.44
N SER A 277 12.31 33.13 -11.41
CA SER A 277 12.57 32.69 -10.05
C SER A 277 11.75 33.53 -9.09
N GLY A 278 11.68 33.13 -7.84
CA GLY A 278 11.02 33.94 -6.83
C GLY A 278 10.94 33.27 -5.47
N GLU A 279 10.24 33.91 -4.57
CA GLU A 279 9.95 33.39 -3.24
C GLU A 279 8.50 33.67 -2.84
N ALA A 280 8.04 32.88 -1.88
CA ALA A 280 6.82 33.09 -1.11
C ALA A 280 7.06 32.83 0.38
N VAL A 281 6.49 33.68 1.23
CA VAL A 281 6.49 33.53 2.68
C VAL A 281 5.06 33.35 3.15
N LEU A 282 4.82 32.27 3.89
CA LEU A 282 3.51 31.90 4.41
C LEU A 282 3.56 31.85 5.92
N GLU A 283 2.45 32.21 6.55
CA GLU A 283 2.20 31.98 7.97
C GLU A 283 1.15 30.89 8.12
N PHE A 284 1.32 30.03 9.11
CA PHE A 284 0.39 28.95 9.42
C PHE A 284 0.53 28.51 10.88
N THR A 285 -0.49 27.82 11.38
CA THR A 285 -0.46 27.20 12.70
C THR A 285 -0.45 25.68 12.55
N VAL A 286 0.46 25.01 13.23
CA VAL A 286 0.33 23.56 13.48
C VAL A 286 -0.56 23.40 14.70
N GLU A 287 -1.75 22.89 14.50
CA GLU A 287 -2.73 22.69 15.58
C GLU A 287 -2.31 21.57 16.55
N ALA A 288 -2.95 21.51 17.72
CA ALA A 288 -2.69 20.47 18.72
C ALA A 288 -2.94 19.03 18.21
N ASN A 289 -3.69 18.86 17.11
CA ASN A 289 -3.88 17.57 16.43
C ASN A 289 -2.87 17.32 15.29
N GLY A 290 -1.91 18.22 15.06
CA GLY A 290 -0.91 18.12 14.01
C GLY A 290 -1.38 18.53 12.61
N SER A 291 -2.61 19.03 12.48
CA SER A 291 -3.10 19.61 11.22
C SER A 291 -2.59 21.04 11.01
N VAL A 292 -2.63 21.52 9.76
CA VAL A 292 -2.26 22.89 9.41
C VAL A 292 -3.54 23.73 9.35
N ALA A 293 -3.56 24.85 10.06
CA ALA A 293 -4.66 25.82 10.09
C ALA A 293 -4.13 27.26 9.98
N SER A 294 -5.02 28.25 9.90
CA SER A 294 -4.69 29.68 9.81
C SER A 294 -3.66 30.02 8.71
N LEU A 295 -3.66 29.23 7.64
CA LEU A 295 -2.69 29.30 6.55
C LEU A 295 -2.98 30.51 5.67
N ARG A 296 -2.01 31.41 5.52
CA ARG A 296 -2.08 32.59 4.64
C ARG A 296 -0.74 32.96 4.04
N VAL A 297 -0.76 33.60 2.88
CA VAL A 297 0.43 34.20 2.26
C VAL A 297 0.72 35.54 2.93
N LEU A 298 1.93 35.73 3.45
CA LEU A 298 2.41 37.02 3.97
C LEU A 298 3.00 37.87 2.85
N SER A 299 3.84 37.26 2.01
CA SER A 299 4.44 37.90 0.85
C SER A 299 4.72 36.88 -0.24
N ALA A 300 4.69 37.32 -1.49
CA ALA A 300 5.18 36.55 -2.61
C ALA A 300 5.68 37.49 -3.71
N THR A 301 6.80 37.12 -4.33
CA THR A 301 7.36 37.85 -5.49
C THR A 301 6.39 37.87 -6.68
N GLN A 302 5.59 36.83 -6.83
CA GLN A 302 4.46 36.75 -7.75
C GLN A 302 3.28 36.05 -7.05
N PRO A 303 2.02 36.45 -7.30
CA PRO A 303 0.85 35.82 -6.69
C PRO A 303 0.82 34.29 -6.87
N ALA A 304 1.20 33.79 -8.05
CA ALA A 304 1.22 32.36 -8.36
C ALA A 304 2.17 31.55 -7.45
N PHE A 305 3.31 32.11 -7.03
CA PHE A 305 4.21 31.44 -6.09
C PHE A 305 3.57 31.31 -4.71
N GLY A 306 2.85 32.33 -4.26
CA GLY A 306 2.08 32.30 -3.02
C GLY A 306 0.99 31.24 -3.04
N GLN A 307 0.21 31.18 -4.13
CA GLN A 307 -0.89 30.21 -4.26
C GLN A 307 -0.39 28.76 -4.36
N ALA A 308 0.68 28.53 -5.13
CA ALA A 308 1.33 27.22 -5.21
C ALA A 308 1.82 26.73 -3.85
N ALA A 309 2.50 27.61 -3.10
CA ALA A 309 3.02 27.29 -1.78
C ALA A 309 1.89 27.07 -0.77
N LEU A 310 0.80 27.85 -0.85
CA LEU A 310 -0.38 27.69 0.01
C LEU A 310 -1.05 26.33 -0.23
N ALA A 311 -1.28 25.97 -1.50
CA ALA A 311 -1.90 24.69 -1.85
C ALA A 311 -1.06 23.50 -1.39
N ALA A 312 0.28 23.57 -1.52
CA ALA A 312 1.18 22.54 -1.01
C ALA A 312 1.12 22.42 0.51
N LEU A 313 1.24 23.53 1.25
CA LEU A 313 1.22 23.52 2.72
C LEU A 313 -0.12 23.02 3.28
N ALA A 314 -1.23 23.25 2.60
CA ALA A 314 -2.54 22.73 3.00
C ALA A 314 -2.58 21.18 3.07
N THR A 315 -1.68 20.49 2.36
CA THR A 315 -1.59 19.01 2.37
C THR A 315 -0.74 18.47 3.52
N TRP A 316 0.03 19.33 4.20
CA TRP A 316 1.04 18.91 5.17
C TRP A 316 0.44 18.39 6.47
N ARG A 317 1.18 17.53 7.16
CA ARG A 317 0.82 16.99 8.47
C ARG A 317 2.04 16.90 9.37
N PHE A 318 1.81 17.13 10.66
CA PHE A 318 2.82 17.11 11.69
C PHE A 318 2.42 16.18 12.83
N ARG A 319 3.38 15.70 13.62
CA ARG A 319 3.11 15.37 15.03
C ARG A 319 3.23 16.67 15.81
N PRO A 320 2.22 17.02 16.63
CA PRO A 320 2.19 18.28 17.37
C PRO A 320 3.37 18.37 18.34
N ALA A 321 3.75 19.60 18.68
CA ALA A 321 4.69 19.84 19.77
C ALA A 321 4.02 19.59 21.12
N LEU A 322 4.82 19.28 22.14
CA LEU A 322 4.35 19.06 23.50
C LEU A 322 4.84 20.18 24.41
N SER A 323 3.96 20.64 25.31
CA SER A 323 4.30 21.48 26.46
C SER A 323 3.66 20.86 27.69
N ASN A 324 4.47 20.59 28.73
CA ASN A 324 4.03 19.92 29.96
C ASN A 324 3.24 18.60 29.70
N GLY A 325 3.64 17.84 28.68
CA GLY A 325 2.99 16.58 28.31
C GLY A 325 1.70 16.74 27.48
N GLN A 326 1.21 17.96 27.26
CA GLN A 326 0.03 18.25 26.44
C GLN A 326 0.43 18.76 25.05
N THR A 327 -0.34 18.37 24.04
CA THR A 327 -0.16 18.87 22.67
C THR A 327 -0.59 20.32 22.56
N ILE A 328 0.26 21.17 21.97
CA ILE A 328 -0.01 22.61 21.81
C ILE A 328 -0.05 23.02 20.34
N ALA A 329 -0.80 24.09 20.06
CA ALA A 329 -0.76 24.76 18.77
C ALA A 329 0.52 25.63 18.66
N VAL A 330 1.16 25.63 17.49
CA VAL A 330 2.42 26.36 17.26
C VAL A 330 2.29 27.20 15.98
N PRO A 331 2.29 28.54 16.08
CA PRO A 331 2.35 29.41 14.91
C PRO A 331 3.76 29.38 14.32
N LEU A 332 3.84 29.33 12.99
CA LEU A 332 5.07 29.18 12.22
C LEU A 332 4.98 29.99 10.93
N ILE A 333 6.15 30.30 10.38
CA ILE A 333 6.29 30.76 9.00
C ILE A 333 7.02 29.71 8.17
N LYS A 334 6.71 29.68 6.87
CA LYS A 334 7.42 28.89 5.86
C LYS A 334 7.91 29.83 4.77
N ARG A 335 9.20 29.76 4.47
CA ARG A 335 9.80 30.37 3.27
C ARG A 335 9.93 29.30 2.19
N VAL A 336 9.39 29.58 1.00
CA VAL A 336 9.49 28.74 -0.18
C VAL A 336 10.24 29.51 -1.24
N GLU A 337 11.35 28.95 -1.69
CA GLU A 337 12.14 29.49 -2.80
C GLU A 337 11.85 28.70 -4.08
N PHE A 338 11.70 29.43 -5.17
CA PHE A 338 11.56 28.93 -6.53
C PHE A 338 12.84 29.33 -7.28
N VAL A 339 13.83 28.43 -7.32
CA VAL A 339 15.13 28.62 -7.99
C VAL A 339 15.07 28.36 -9.49
N ALA A 340 15.36 29.37 -10.32
CA ALA A 340 15.19 29.28 -11.77
C ALA A 340 15.90 28.05 -12.37
N VAL A 341 15.19 27.33 -13.24
CA VAL A 341 15.76 26.21 -13.98
C VAL A 341 16.77 26.74 -15.02
N PRO A 342 18.02 26.25 -15.04
CA PRO A 342 19.04 26.70 -15.97
C PRO A 342 18.61 26.53 -17.44
N GLN A 343 18.69 27.61 -18.21
CA GLN A 343 18.23 27.62 -19.59
C GLN A 343 19.22 26.99 -20.58
N SER A 344 20.53 27.01 -20.30
CA SER A 344 21.55 26.50 -21.23
C SER A 344 21.78 25.00 -21.10
N ALA A 345 22.06 24.34 -22.23
CA ALA A 345 22.26 22.88 -22.33
C ALA A 345 23.31 22.38 -21.33
N ALA A 346 24.49 23.01 -21.34
CA ALA A 346 25.62 22.69 -20.48
C ALA A 346 25.32 22.87 -18.98
N ALA A 347 24.53 23.88 -18.58
CA ALA A 347 24.26 24.15 -17.17
C ALA A 347 23.35 23.09 -16.54
N ALA A 348 22.29 22.61 -17.20
CA ALA A 348 21.47 21.56 -16.59
C ALA A 348 22.07 20.16 -16.71
N GLU A 349 22.90 19.90 -17.73
CA GLU A 349 23.62 18.63 -17.86
C GLU A 349 24.65 18.45 -16.74
N ALA A 350 25.25 19.55 -16.27
CA ALA A 350 26.13 19.56 -15.11
C ALA A 350 25.42 19.23 -13.78
N ILE A 351 24.10 19.46 -13.68
CA ILE A 351 23.32 19.30 -12.44
C ILE A 351 22.46 18.01 -12.47
N LYS A 352 22.31 17.36 -13.64
CA LYS A 352 21.50 16.14 -13.87
C LYS A 352 20.08 16.27 -13.30
N ASP A 353 19.47 17.45 -13.44
CA ASP A 353 18.12 17.71 -12.93
C ASP A 353 17.05 17.19 -13.92
N PRO A 354 16.26 16.16 -13.55
CA PRO A 354 15.22 15.62 -14.41
C PRO A 354 14.14 16.64 -14.80
N VAL A 355 13.90 17.65 -13.95
CA VAL A 355 12.93 18.71 -14.24
C VAL A 355 13.46 19.63 -15.33
N ALA A 356 14.75 19.96 -15.30
CA ALA A 356 15.38 20.80 -16.31
C ALA A 356 15.39 20.15 -17.70
N GLU A 357 15.69 18.86 -17.78
CA GLU A 357 15.59 18.10 -19.04
C GLU A 357 14.16 18.13 -19.59
N LEU A 358 13.18 17.94 -18.71
CA LEU A 358 11.77 17.91 -19.09
C LEU A 358 11.28 19.27 -19.57
N VAL A 359 11.67 20.37 -18.91
CA VAL A 359 11.34 21.74 -19.35
C VAL A 359 11.86 22.00 -20.76
N ARG A 360 13.07 21.53 -21.09
CA ARG A 360 13.61 21.64 -22.46
C ARG A 360 12.81 20.84 -23.46
N ALA A 361 12.46 19.59 -23.12
CA ALA A 361 11.65 18.73 -23.98
C ALA A 361 10.27 19.36 -24.26
N VAL A 362 9.64 19.98 -23.25
CA VAL A 362 8.39 20.73 -23.42
C VAL A 362 8.60 21.93 -24.35
N ARG A 363 9.65 22.74 -24.13
CA ARG A 363 9.96 23.91 -24.99
C ARG A 363 10.23 23.52 -26.44
N ALA A 364 10.87 22.37 -26.66
CA ALA A 364 11.15 21.83 -27.99
C ALA A 364 9.92 21.17 -28.65
N GLY A 365 8.80 21.02 -27.93
CA GLY A 365 7.60 20.33 -28.43
C GLY A 365 7.82 18.83 -28.66
N SER A 366 8.81 18.22 -28.00
CA SER A 366 9.22 16.82 -28.25
C SER A 366 8.47 15.79 -27.41
N ILE A 367 7.54 16.21 -26.55
CA ILE A 367 6.77 15.31 -25.68
C ILE A 367 5.48 14.89 -26.37
N GLY A 368 5.34 13.59 -26.62
CA GLY A 368 4.20 13.01 -27.32
C GLY A 368 2.96 12.82 -26.45
N ALA A 369 1.83 12.57 -27.12
CA ALA A 369 0.59 12.13 -26.47
C ALA A 369 0.65 10.63 -26.10
N PRO A 370 -0.30 10.11 -25.29
CA PRO A 370 -0.33 8.70 -24.85
C PRO A 370 -0.63 7.68 -25.95
N LYS A 371 -0.93 8.13 -27.17
CA LYS A 371 -1.21 7.24 -28.30
C LYS A 371 0.06 6.44 -28.65
N GLY A 372 -0.11 5.15 -28.92
CA GLY A 372 0.99 4.26 -29.30
C GLY A 372 1.97 3.96 -28.16
N LEU A 373 1.50 3.92 -26.91
CA LEU A 373 2.23 3.31 -25.81
C LEU A 373 2.00 1.79 -25.81
N ASP A 374 2.98 1.05 -25.32
CA ASP A 374 2.95 -0.41 -25.23
C ASP A 374 1.84 -0.89 -24.28
N GLU A 375 1.57 -0.11 -23.23
CA GLU A 375 0.53 -0.36 -22.24
C GLU A 375 -0.24 0.92 -21.91
N LYS A 376 -1.47 0.74 -21.40
CA LYS A 376 -2.25 1.87 -20.88
C LYS A 376 -1.56 2.46 -19.64
N LEU A 377 -1.58 3.79 -19.55
CA LEU A 377 -1.10 4.52 -18.38
C LEU A 377 -1.78 4.00 -17.11
N THR A 378 -0.99 3.43 -16.21
CA THR A 378 -1.49 2.77 -15.01
C THR A 378 -0.93 3.47 -13.78
N PRO A 379 -1.77 4.14 -12.97
CA PRO A 379 -1.32 4.78 -11.74
C PRO A 379 -0.91 3.74 -10.70
N ILE A 380 0.25 3.94 -10.08
CA ILE A 380 0.75 3.14 -8.95
C ILE A 380 0.42 3.83 -7.62
N PHE A 381 0.48 5.16 -7.61
CA PHE A 381 0.16 6.00 -6.45
C PHE A 381 -0.54 7.28 -6.91
N ARG A 382 -1.66 7.62 -6.26
CA ARG A 382 -2.36 8.88 -6.46
C ARG A 382 -2.87 9.40 -5.12
N VAL A 383 -2.81 10.71 -4.97
CA VAL A 383 -3.47 11.43 -3.88
C VAL A 383 -4.62 12.26 -4.44
N PRO A 384 -5.80 12.26 -3.81
CA PRO A 384 -6.85 13.20 -4.18
C PRO A 384 -6.44 14.63 -3.78
N PRO A 385 -6.96 15.66 -4.48
CA PRO A 385 -6.73 17.04 -4.07
C PRO A 385 -7.39 17.35 -2.73
N VAL A 386 -6.72 18.19 -1.94
CA VAL A 386 -7.30 18.74 -0.71
C VAL A 386 -8.28 19.83 -1.08
N TYR A 387 -9.51 19.74 -0.58
CA TYR A 387 -10.51 20.78 -0.80
C TYR A 387 -10.04 22.10 -0.15
N PRO A 388 -9.95 23.22 -0.89
CA PRO A 388 -9.46 24.49 -0.34
C PRO A 388 -10.28 25.02 0.84
N ALA A 389 -9.60 25.36 1.94
CA ALA A 389 -10.27 25.82 3.16
C ALA A 389 -11.06 27.13 2.95
N ALA A 390 -10.53 28.06 2.14
CA ALA A 390 -11.20 29.32 1.80
C ALA A 390 -12.55 29.09 1.11
N LEU A 391 -12.58 28.18 0.12
CA LEU A 391 -13.83 27.81 -0.57
C LEU A 391 -14.78 27.04 0.35
N LYS A 392 -14.25 26.24 1.30
CA LYS A 392 -15.09 25.54 2.27
C LYS A 392 -15.82 26.55 3.18
N ALA A 393 -15.10 27.58 3.64
CA ALA A 393 -15.67 28.66 4.42
C ALA A 393 -16.65 29.54 3.61
N ALA A 394 -16.42 29.70 2.31
CA ALA A 394 -17.29 30.43 1.38
C ALA A 394 -18.52 29.63 0.90
N GLY A 395 -19.00 28.66 1.69
CA GLY A 395 -20.21 27.90 1.39
C GLY A 395 -20.00 26.59 0.61
N GLY A 396 -18.74 26.18 0.36
CA GLY A 396 -18.43 24.86 -0.21
C GLY A 396 -18.92 24.64 -1.64
N PRO A 397 -18.59 25.52 -2.61
CA PRO A 397 -19.05 25.38 -3.99
C PRO A 397 -18.50 24.10 -4.64
N LYS A 398 -19.31 23.46 -5.49
CA LYS A 398 -18.77 22.43 -6.42
C LYS A 398 -17.93 23.11 -7.49
N GLY A 399 -16.98 22.39 -8.06
CA GLY A 399 -16.12 22.93 -9.11
C GLY A 399 -15.31 21.89 -9.84
N GLU A 400 -14.47 22.36 -10.75
CA GLU A 400 -13.62 21.53 -11.58
C GLU A 400 -12.35 22.29 -11.95
N ALA A 401 -11.24 21.56 -12.14
CA ALA A 401 -10.02 22.06 -12.76
C ALA A 401 -9.50 21.07 -13.80
N VAL A 402 -8.98 21.58 -14.92
CA VAL A 402 -8.31 20.78 -15.94
C VAL A 402 -6.81 20.98 -15.81
N ILE A 403 -6.10 19.89 -15.54
CA ILE A 403 -4.64 19.89 -15.35
C ILE A 403 -3.97 19.14 -16.50
N GLU A 404 -3.15 19.85 -17.27
CA GLU A 404 -2.20 19.25 -18.19
C GLU A 404 -0.89 18.98 -17.44
N PHE A 405 -0.27 17.82 -17.62
CA PHE A 405 1.00 17.49 -16.98
C PHE A 405 1.76 16.46 -17.81
N VAL A 406 3.01 16.22 -17.44
CA VAL A 406 3.85 15.21 -18.08
C VAL A 406 4.05 14.04 -17.13
N ILE A 407 3.76 12.83 -17.59
CA ILE A 407 4.24 11.61 -16.96
C ILE A 407 5.63 11.37 -17.53
N ALA A 408 6.64 11.63 -16.71
CA ALA A 408 8.03 11.46 -17.10
C ALA A 408 8.37 9.97 -17.28
N ARG A 409 9.49 9.69 -17.92
CA ARG A 409 10.01 8.33 -18.18
C ARG A 409 10.20 7.49 -16.91
N ASP A 410 10.38 8.12 -15.76
CA ASP A 410 10.45 7.46 -14.44
C ASP A 410 9.07 7.13 -13.85
N GLY A 411 7.99 7.56 -14.50
CA GLY A 411 6.61 7.40 -14.08
C GLY A 411 6.07 8.53 -13.21
N ARG A 412 6.87 9.52 -12.81
CA ARG A 412 6.39 10.65 -11.99
C ARG A 412 5.59 11.63 -12.83
N ALA A 413 4.47 12.10 -12.29
CA ALA A 413 3.78 13.27 -12.81
C ALA A 413 4.57 14.54 -12.47
N ARG A 414 4.90 15.32 -13.48
CA ARG A 414 5.73 16.53 -13.40
C ARG A 414 5.13 17.65 -14.25
N LEU A 415 5.59 18.87 -13.98
CA LEU A 415 5.21 20.08 -14.73
C LEU A 415 3.69 20.28 -14.87
N PRO A 416 2.90 20.15 -13.79
CA PRO A 416 1.46 20.39 -13.89
C PRO A 416 1.20 21.85 -14.30
N LYS A 417 0.35 22.01 -15.30
CA LYS A 417 -0.15 23.24 -15.86
C LYS A 417 -1.66 23.28 -15.66
N ILE A 418 -2.12 24.34 -15.00
CA ILE A 418 -3.56 24.61 -14.86
C ILE A 418 -4.04 25.15 -16.21
N VAL A 419 -4.84 24.36 -16.93
CA VAL A 419 -5.42 24.77 -18.23
C VAL A 419 -6.66 25.62 -17.99
N SER A 420 -7.50 25.19 -17.05
CA SER A 420 -8.68 25.92 -16.60
C SER A 420 -9.04 25.49 -15.19
N ALA A 421 -9.73 26.36 -14.45
CA ALA A 421 -10.35 26.02 -13.18
C ALA A 421 -11.55 26.92 -12.93
N SER A 422 -12.62 26.38 -12.33
CA SER A 422 -13.79 27.19 -11.95
C SER A 422 -13.47 28.17 -10.84
N HIS A 423 -12.47 27.85 -10.00
CA HIS A 423 -11.86 28.72 -8.99
C HIS A 423 -10.35 28.48 -9.02
N GLU A 424 -9.55 29.53 -8.84
CA GLU A 424 -8.10 29.44 -8.89
C GLU A 424 -7.56 28.42 -7.86
N GLU A 425 -8.16 28.37 -6.67
CA GLU A 425 -7.78 27.48 -5.58
C GLU A 425 -8.00 26.01 -5.92
N PHE A 426 -9.02 25.68 -6.72
CA PHE A 426 -9.21 24.32 -7.23
C PHE A 426 -8.11 23.93 -8.22
N GLY A 427 -7.66 24.87 -9.06
CA GLY A 427 -6.53 24.69 -9.96
C GLY A 427 -5.25 24.33 -9.20
N TRP A 428 -4.89 25.11 -8.20
CA TRP A 428 -3.67 24.85 -7.40
C TRP A 428 -3.77 23.58 -6.56
N ALA A 429 -4.93 23.29 -5.96
CA ALA A 429 -5.16 22.05 -5.23
C ALA A 429 -5.04 20.82 -6.13
N ALA A 430 -5.62 20.87 -7.33
CA ALA A 430 -5.52 19.80 -8.33
C ALA A 430 -4.08 19.62 -8.83
N ALA A 431 -3.39 20.72 -9.18
CA ALA A 431 -1.99 20.67 -9.61
C ALA A 431 -1.08 20.06 -8.53
N THR A 432 -1.29 20.44 -7.26
CA THR A 432 -0.54 19.93 -6.10
C THR A 432 -0.76 18.43 -5.89
N ALA A 433 -1.98 17.96 -6.10
CA ALA A 433 -2.30 16.54 -6.01
C ALA A 433 -1.63 15.76 -7.15
N VAL A 434 -1.80 16.25 -8.39
CA VAL A 434 -1.24 15.63 -9.60
C VAL A 434 0.28 15.54 -9.52
N ALA A 435 0.98 16.56 -9.01
CA ALA A 435 2.43 16.56 -8.85
C ALA A 435 2.99 15.43 -7.95
N GLN A 436 2.14 14.80 -7.14
CA GLN A 436 2.53 13.70 -6.27
C GLN A 436 2.22 12.33 -6.88
N TRP A 437 1.58 12.27 -8.05
CA TRP A 437 1.18 11.01 -8.66
C TRP A 437 2.36 10.27 -9.27
N VAL A 438 2.32 8.95 -9.16
CA VAL A 438 3.31 8.04 -9.74
C VAL A 438 2.58 6.98 -10.55
N PHE A 439 3.05 6.75 -11.77
CA PHE A 439 2.54 5.78 -12.72
C PHE A 439 3.57 4.69 -12.97
N LYS A 440 3.13 3.57 -13.52
CA LYS A 440 4.05 2.67 -14.22
C LYS A 440 4.71 3.47 -15.34
N ALA A 441 6.04 3.38 -15.43
CA ALA A 441 6.82 4.07 -16.44
C ALA A 441 6.20 3.82 -17.84
N PRO A 442 5.81 4.88 -18.57
CA PRO A 442 5.21 4.72 -19.89
C PRO A 442 6.27 4.24 -20.89
N MET A 443 5.96 3.15 -21.58
CA MET A 443 6.85 2.51 -22.56
C MET A 443 6.30 2.67 -23.97
N ARG A 444 7.20 2.87 -24.94
CA ARG A 444 6.94 2.79 -26.37
C ARG A 444 8.06 2.00 -27.01
N GLU A 445 7.73 0.91 -27.69
CA GLU A 445 8.70 0.02 -28.33
C GLU A 445 9.76 -0.48 -27.33
N GLY A 446 9.34 -0.75 -26.09
CA GLY A 446 10.21 -1.19 -25.00
C GLY A 446 11.11 -0.11 -24.38
N GLN A 447 11.01 1.15 -24.83
CA GLN A 447 11.76 2.28 -24.27
C GLN A 447 10.86 3.19 -23.43
N ALA A 448 11.39 3.63 -22.29
CA ALA A 448 10.68 4.59 -21.43
C ALA A 448 10.65 5.98 -22.10
N VAL A 449 9.47 6.59 -22.16
CA VAL A 449 9.24 7.87 -22.86
C VAL A 449 8.58 8.90 -21.94
N ASP A 450 8.69 10.19 -22.26
CA ASP A 450 7.92 11.23 -21.59
C ASP A 450 6.57 11.42 -22.31
N VAL A 451 5.46 11.51 -21.57
CA VAL A 451 4.12 11.56 -22.14
C VAL A 451 3.30 12.69 -21.54
N LYS A 452 2.70 13.53 -22.40
CA LYS A 452 1.82 14.61 -21.98
C LYS A 452 0.37 14.14 -21.88
N VAL A 453 -0.30 14.47 -20.78
CA VAL A 453 -1.68 14.11 -20.47
C VAL A 453 -2.45 15.31 -19.93
N SER A 454 -3.76 15.33 -20.14
CA SER A 454 -4.66 16.33 -19.56
C SER A 454 -5.83 15.63 -18.90
N ILE A 455 -6.15 16.01 -17.67
CA ILE A 455 -7.23 15.38 -16.89
C ILE A 455 -8.15 16.43 -16.27
N PRO A 456 -9.48 16.18 -16.26
CA PRO A 456 -10.40 16.91 -15.41
C PRO A 456 -10.34 16.40 -13.97
N VAL A 457 -10.40 17.32 -13.01
CA VAL A 457 -10.42 17.05 -11.57
C VAL A 457 -11.62 17.76 -10.96
N GLY A 458 -12.62 16.98 -10.57
CA GLY A 458 -13.85 17.49 -9.95
C GLY A 458 -13.70 17.69 -8.44
N PHE A 459 -14.37 18.72 -7.93
CA PHE A 459 -14.44 19.07 -6.52
C PHE A 459 -15.88 19.08 -6.04
N ALA A 460 -16.12 18.41 -4.92
CA ALA A 460 -17.35 18.50 -4.15
C ALA A 460 -16.98 18.83 -2.69
N PRO A 461 -17.82 19.60 -1.98
CA PRO A 461 -17.59 19.87 -0.57
C PRO A 461 -17.56 18.54 0.21
N PRO A 462 -16.65 18.38 1.19
CA PRO A 462 -16.62 17.19 2.02
C PRO A 462 -17.92 17.07 2.84
N GLU A 463 -18.43 15.86 2.99
CA GLU A 463 -19.57 15.57 3.86
C GLU A 463 -19.25 16.01 5.30
N SER A 464 -20.21 16.69 5.93
CA SER A 464 -20.11 17.32 7.26
C SER A 464 -20.14 16.32 8.41
#